data_AF-A0A946X4K5-F1
#
_entry.id   AF-A0A946X4K5-F1
#
_cell.length_a   1.000
_cell.length_b   1.000
_cell.length_c   1.000
_cell.angle_alpha   90.00
_cell.angle_beta   90.00
_cell.angle_gamma   90.00
#
_symmetry.space_group_name_H-M   'P 1'
#
loop_
_entity.id
_entity.type
_entity.pdbx_description
1 polymer ?
#
loop_
_entity_poly.entity_id
_entity_poly.type
_entity_poly.pdbx_seq_one_letter_code
_entity_poly.pdbx_strand_id
1 'polypeptide(L)'
;MLCRVALSLLLLCAFAQEGEADVDAREPYTDAFRALAAGQWGMAYRGLSRVQDEHPNSAYAARARRHVLRLDGLGLDIGAQPDQSGRAETMGFGVLYGAWAGLATTVLQDEDDDEKSLVAGMMLGAPVALISAAALTRGRPITRGQASLIRLGGYFGTWQGVGLTLLGRGNPRTNTAIGAALAGGVTGIGIASLAGAAANPTTGDAALVNYGALWGTWLSFAATQVIGVDDSDAILGTTLAGGALGLASMAFAAPRLDMPEGRANLISLGGIAGTVMASGLLLLVGAGSQEGAMATVTAGGIAGMYFAARGTRGYGAGTPERARGGGR
;
A
#
# COMPACT_ATOMS: atom_id res chain seq x y z
N MET A 1 -42.78 -12.40 -56.17
CA MET A 1 -41.73 -13.45 -56.19
C MET A 1 -40.33 -12.89 -56.38
N LEU A 2 -40.09 -11.92 -57.29
CA LEU A 2 -38.76 -11.31 -57.54
C LEU A 2 -38.06 -10.72 -56.30
N CYS A 3 -38.80 -10.09 -55.38
CA CYS A 3 -38.20 -9.47 -54.18
C CYS A 3 -37.63 -10.48 -53.17
N ARG A 4 -38.19 -11.70 -53.09
CA ARG A 4 -37.67 -12.76 -52.21
C ARG A 4 -36.39 -13.40 -52.76
N VAL A 5 -36.25 -13.51 -54.07
CA VAL A 5 -35.04 -14.08 -54.71
C VAL A 5 -33.87 -13.10 -54.59
N ALA A 6 -34.10 -11.80 -54.75
CA ALA A 6 -33.07 -10.78 -54.56
C ALA A 6 -32.58 -10.69 -53.10
N LEU A 7 -33.48 -10.84 -52.12
CA LEU A 7 -33.11 -10.84 -50.71
C LEU A 7 -32.31 -12.08 -50.32
N SER A 8 -32.66 -13.26 -50.87
CA SER A 8 -31.90 -14.49 -50.66
C SER A 8 -30.51 -14.44 -51.29
N LEU A 9 -30.36 -13.83 -52.47
CA LEU A 9 -29.04 -13.64 -53.11
C LEU A 9 -28.17 -12.62 -52.37
N LEU A 10 -28.75 -11.53 -51.85
CA LEU A 10 -28.03 -10.57 -51.02
C LEU A 10 -27.59 -11.19 -49.67
N LEU A 11 -28.42 -12.05 -49.08
CA LEU A 11 -28.05 -12.81 -47.88
C LEU A 11 -26.98 -13.88 -48.15
N LEU A 12 -27.03 -14.56 -49.29
CA LEU A 12 -25.98 -15.53 -49.68
C LEU A 12 -24.65 -14.84 -50.01
N CYS A 13 -24.66 -13.67 -50.64
CA CYS A 13 -23.43 -12.90 -50.88
C CYS A 13 -22.84 -12.30 -49.59
N ALA A 14 -23.67 -11.98 -48.59
CA ALA A 14 -23.20 -11.48 -47.30
C ALA A 14 -22.51 -12.55 -46.43
N PHE A 15 -22.74 -13.84 -46.71
CA PHE A 15 -22.17 -14.97 -45.95
C PHE A 15 -21.03 -15.72 -46.67
N ALA A 16 -20.75 -15.41 -47.94
CA ALA A 16 -19.87 -16.24 -48.79
C ALA A 16 -18.44 -15.73 -48.99
N GLN A 17 -18.01 -14.67 -48.30
CA GLN A 17 -16.60 -14.28 -48.27
C GLN A 17 -16.17 -13.97 -46.83
N GLU A 18 -16.06 -15.01 -45.99
CA GLU A 18 -15.02 -14.96 -44.97
C GLU A 18 -13.70 -14.90 -45.76
N GLY A 19 -13.07 -13.73 -45.78
CA GLY A 19 -11.78 -13.56 -46.46
C GLY A 19 -10.75 -14.47 -45.80
N GLU A 20 -9.71 -14.85 -46.54
CA GLU A 20 -8.57 -15.60 -45.98
C GLU A 20 -8.02 -14.95 -44.69
N ALA A 21 -8.03 -13.60 -44.65
CA ALA A 21 -7.69 -12.81 -43.47
C ALA A 21 -8.62 -13.02 -42.25
N ASP A 22 -9.89 -13.38 -42.45
CA ASP A 22 -10.82 -13.68 -41.34
C ASP A 22 -10.57 -15.07 -40.76
N VAL A 23 -10.16 -16.03 -41.59
CA VAL A 23 -9.82 -17.39 -41.15
C VAL A 23 -8.56 -17.33 -40.26
N ASP A 24 -7.52 -16.63 -40.71
CA ASP A 24 -6.26 -16.50 -39.97
C ASP A 24 -6.42 -15.72 -38.65
N ALA A 25 -7.28 -14.68 -38.64
CA ALA A 25 -7.49 -13.86 -37.45
C ALA A 25 -8.38 -14.50 -36.38
N ARG A 26 -9.11 -15.57 -36.71
CA ARG A 26 -10.14 -16.18 -35.84
C ARG A 26 -9.55 -16.80 -34.58
N GLU A 27 -8.51 -17.62 -34.73
CA GLU A 27 -7.86 -18.29 -33.60
C GLU A 27 -7.22 -17.30 -32.62
N PRO A 28 -6.35 -16.36 -33.03
CA PRO A 28 -5.73 -15.41 -32.11
C PRO A 28 -6.76 -14.50 -31.43
N TYR A 29 -7.83 -14.11 -32.14
CA TYR A 29 -8.94 -13.38 -31.52
C TYR A 29 -9.65 -14.20 -30.44
N THR A 30 -9.94 -15.48 -30.72
CA THR A 30 -10.65 -16.36 -29.79
C THR A 30 -9.84 -16.57 -28.52
N ASP A 31 -8.54 -16.75 -28.63
CA ASP A 31 -7.65 -16.89 -27.48
C ASP A 31 -7.54 -15.61 -26.67
N ALA A 32 -7.43 -14.45 -27.33
CA ALA A 32 -7.47 -13.15 -26.66
C ALA A 32 -8.82 -12.94 -25.92
N PHE A 33 -9.92 -13.39 -26.50
CA PHE A 33 -11.25 -13.31 -25.89
C PHE A 33 -11.43 -14.29 -24.72
N ARG A 34 -10.84 -15.49 -24.79
CA ARG A 34 -10.77 -16.41 -23.65
C ARG A 34 -9.98 -15.81 -22.50
N ALA A 35 -8.84 -15.17 -22.79
CA ALA A 35 -8.06 -14.45 -21.79
C ALA A 35 -8.88 -13.31 -21.16
N LEU A 36 -9.69 -12.61 -21.96
CA LEU A 36 -10.62 -11.57 -21.49
C LEU A 36 -11.66 -12.16 -20.53
N ALA A 37 -12.30 -13.27 -20.90
CA ALA A 37 -13.28 -13.97 -20.07
C ALA A 37 -12.68 -14.54 -18.78
N ALA A 38 -11.40 -14.90 -18.79
CA ALA A 38 -10.64 -15.37 -17.63
C ALA A 38 -10.10 -14.23 -16.75
N GLY A 39 -10.36 -12.96 -17.07
CA GLY A 39 -9.87 -11.80 -16.33
C GLY A 39 -8.36 -11.51 -16.49
N GLN A 40 -7.73 -12.08 -17.51
CA GLN A 40 -6.31 -11.89 -17.81
C GLN A 40 -6.12 -10.66 -18.71
N TRP A 41 -6.45 -9.47 -18.20
CA TRP A 41 -6.59 -8.23 -18.98
C TRP A 41 -5.37 -7.89 -19.84
N GLY A 42 -4.15 -7.99 -19.30
CA GLY A 42 -2.94 -7.73 -20.07
C GLY A 42 -2.70 -8.74 -21.22
N MET A 43 -3.06 -10.02 -21.03
CA MET A 43 -3.00 -11.02 -22.11
C MET A 43 -4.08 -10.77 -23.16
N ALA A 44 -5.31 -10.46 -22.71
CA ALA A 44 -6.41 -10.09 -23.59
C ALA A 44 -6.06 -8.86 -24.42
N TYR A 45 -5.54 -7.80 -23.79
CA TYR A 45 -5.16 -6.57 -24.48
C TYR A 45 -4.07 -6.82 -25.52
N ARG A 46 -2.98 -7.51 -25.15
CA ARG A 46 -1.90 -7.85 -26.10
C ARG A 46 -2.41 -8.70 -27.26
N GLY A 47 -3.24 -9.71 -26.97
CA GLY A 47 -3.83 -10.56 -28.00
C GLY A 47 -4.75 -9.78 -28.95
N LEU A 48 -5.62 -8.92 -28.41
CA LEU A 48 -6.51 -8.08 -29.22
C LEU A 48 -5.75 -7.00 -30.00
N SER A 49 -4.64 -6.49 -29.47
CA SER A 49 -3.76 -5.55 -30.18
C SER A 49 -3.04 -6.26 -31.33
N ARG A 50 -2.47 -7.44 -31.07
CA ARG A 50 -1.86 -8.28 -32.10
C ARG A 50 -2.82 -8.57 -33.26
N VAL A 51 -4.07 -8.94 -32.97
CA VAL A 51 -5.09 -9.19 -34.02
C VAL A 51 -5.33 -7.94 -34.88
N GLN A 52 -5.26 -6.74 -34.29
CA GLN A 52 -5.40 -5.48 -35.04
C GLN A 52 -4.18 -5.20 -35.92
N ASP A 53 -2.98 -5.49 -35.42
CA ASP A 53 -1.72 -5.19 -36.10
C ASP A 53 -1.42 -6.19 -37.23
N GLU A 54 -1.60 -7.49 -36.97
CA GLU A 54 -1.28 -8.57 -37.91
C GLU A 54 -2.41 -8.80 -38.94
N HIS A 55 -3.68 -8.54 -38.58
CA HIS A 55 -4.84 -8.78 -39.45
C HIS A 55 -5.78 -7.56 -39.60
N PRO A 56 -5.28 -6.38 -40.02
CA PRO A 56 -6.03 -5.12 -39.97
C PRO A 56 -7.31 -5.11 -40.82
N ASN A 57 -7.37 -5.93 -41.87
CA ASN A 57 -8.50 -6.02 -42.79
C ASN A 57 -9.55 -7.08 -42.40
N SER A 58 -9.38 -7.78 -41.28
CA SER A 58 -10.32 -8.80 -40.82
C SER A 58 -11.51 -8.20 -40.04
N ALA A 59 -12.66 -8.86 -40.09
CA ALA A 59 -13.81 -8.56 -39.23
C ALA A 59 -13.48 -8.73 -37.74
N TYR A 60 -12.51 -9.60 -37.41
CA TYR A 60 -12.00 -9.80 -36.06
C TYR A 60 -11.18 -8.61 -35.56
N ALA A 61 -10.38 -7.96 -36.41
CA ALA A 61 -9.67 -6.74 -36.04
C ALA A 61 -10.63 -5.59 -35.68
N ALA A 62 -11.74 -5.43 -36.41
CA ALA A 62 -12.76 -4.43 -36.07
C ALA A 62 -13.43 -4.72 -34.71
N ARG A 63 -13.65 -5.99 -34.37
CA ARG A 63 -14.12 -6.40 -33.03
C ARG A 63 -13.06 -6.16 -31.96
N ALA A 64 -11.82 -6.54 -32.23
CA ALA A 64 -10.70 -6.38 -31.32
C ALA A 64 -10.47 -4.91 -30.96
N ARG A 65 -10.56 -3.99 -31.95
CA ARG A 65 -10.45 -2.54 -31.74
C ARG A 65 -11.51 -2.02 -30.77
N ARG A 66 -12.76 -2.48 -30.88
CA ARG A 66 -13.83 -2.11 -29.93
C ARG A 66 -13.55 -2.61 -28.51
N HIS A 67 -12.98 -3.81 -28.37
CA HIS A 67 -12.61 -4.34 -27.07
C HIS A 67 -11.41 -3.61 -26.47
N VAL A 68 -10.38 -3.29 -27.26
CA VAL A 68 -9.22 -2.49 -26.81
C VAL A 68 -9.66 -1.10 -26.36
N LEU A 69 -10.47 -0.38 -27.15
CA LEU A 69 -11.00 0.93 -26.74
C LEU A 69 -11.80 0.85 -25.43
N ARG A 70 -12.56 -0.24 -25.22
CA ARG A 70 -13.27 -0.46 -23.97
C ARG A 70 -12.31 -0.75 -22.81
N LEU A 71 -11.26 -1.55 -23.03
CA LEU A 71 -10.23 -1.82 -22.04
C LEU A 71 -9.44 -0.54 -21.69
N ASP A 72 -9.07 0.27 -22.67
CA ASP A 72 -8.44 1.59 -22.47
C ASP A 72 -9.35 2.53 -21.66
N GLY A 73 -10.64 2.59 -22.00
CA GLY A 73 -11.62 3.36 -21.24
C GLY A 73 -11.80 2.90 -19.78
N LEU A 74 -11.44 1.65 -19.48
CA LEU A 74 -11.42 1.09 -18.11
C LEU A 74 -10.04 1.18 -17.44
N GLY A 75 -9.01 1.67 -18.14
CA GLY A 75 -7.62 1.65 -17.69
C GLY A 75 -7.10 0.23 -17.48
N LEU A 76 -7.46 -0.69 -18.37
CA LEU A 76 -7.08 -2.11 -18.38
C LEU A 76 -6.12 -2.42 -19.55
N ASP A 77 -5.14 -1.54 -19.80
CA ASP A 77 -4.17 -1.66 -20.89
C ASP A 77 -3.06 -2.72 -20.63
N ILE A 78 -2.03 -2.78 -21.50
CA ILE A 78 -0.88 -3.71 -21.37
C ILE A 78 -0.18 -3.58 -20.01
N GLY A 79 -0.30 -2.43 -19.33
CA GLY A 79 0.21 -2.16 -17.99
C GLY A 79 -0.70 -2.63 -16.86
N ALA A 80 -1.99 -2.89 -17.13
CA ALA A 80 -2.94 -3.46 -16.18
C ALA A 80 -2.80 -4.99 -16.05
N GLN A 81 -1.57 -5.48 -15.85
CA GLN A 81 -1.46 -6.72 -15.09
C GLN A 81 -2.19 -6.50 -13.77
N PRO A 82 -2.99 -7.47 -13.26
CA PRO A 82 -3.59 -7.35 -11.95
C PRO A 82 -2.45 -7.04 -10.98
N ASP A 83 -2.44 -5.83 -10.43
CA ASP A 83 -1.29 -5.21 -9.77
C ASP A 83 -0.75 -6.14 -8.67
N GLN A 84 0.18 -7.03 -9.04
CA GLN A 84 0.77 -8.03 -8.14
C GLN A 84 1.77 -7.37 -7.19
N SER A 85 2.06 -6.08 -7.36
CA SER A 85 3.00 -5.36 -6.52
C SER A 85 2.58 -5.39 -5.06
N GLY A 86 1.29 -5.29 -4.71
CA GLY A 86 0.83 -5.42 -3.33
C GLY A 86 1.11 -6.81 -2.77
N ARG A 87 0.95 -7.86 -3.58
CA ARG A 87 1.30 -9.23 -3.18
C ARG A 87 2.82 -9.41 -3.01
N ALA A 88 3.61 -8.91 -3.95
CA ALA A 88 5.07 -8.97 -3.88
C ALA A 88 5.60 -8.18 -2.68
N GLU A 89 5.03 -7.00 -2.42
CA GLU A 89 5.34 -6.15 -1.26
C GLU A 89 4.97 -6.85 0.06
N THR A 90 3.82 -7.53 0.12
CA THR A 90 3.42 -8.32 1.29
C THR A 90 4.38 -9.50 1.52
N MET A 91 4.82 -10.19 0.47
CA MET A 91 5.80 -11.26 0.57
C MET A 91 7.17 -10.74 1.03
N GLY A 92 7.63 -9.64 0.45
CA GLY A 92 8.90 -9.00 0.83
C GLY A 92 8.88 -8.54 2.29
N PHE A 93 7.78 -7.94 2.74
CA PHE A 93 7.59 -7.64 4.16
C PHE A 93 7.54 -8.90 5.02
N GLY A 94 6.83 -9.94 4.58
CA GLY A 94 6.77 -11.22 5.28
C GLY A 94 8.15 -11.81 5.54
N VAL A 95 9.05 -11.78 4.55
CA VAL A 95 10.46 -12.22 4.70
C VAL A 95 11.18 -11.41 5.77
N LEU A 96 11.11 -10.08 5.70
CA LEU A 96 11.80 -9.19 6.64
C LEU A 96 11.27 -9.37 8.07
N TYR A 97 9.95 -9.36 8.23
CA TYR A 97 9.30 -9.54 9.53
C TYR A 97 9.51 -10.96 10.07
N GLY A 98 9.52 -11.98 9.19
CA GLY A 98 9.81 -13.37 9.53
C GLY A 98 11.23 -13.58 10.01
N ALA A 99 12.22 -12.97 9.36
CA ALA A 99 13.61 -12.99 9.85
C ALA A 99 13.73 -12.35 11.23
N TRP A 100 13.15 -11.16 11.41
CA TRP A 100 13.10 -10.49 12.71
C TRP A 100 12.37 -11.34 13.76
N ALA A 101 11.24 -11.95 13.41
CA ALA A 101 10.48 -12.79 14.32
C ALA A 101 11.21 -14.08 14.70
N GLY A 102 11.99 -14.64 13.78
CA GLY A 102 12.89 -15.77 14.04
C GLY A 102 13.96 -15.42 15.07
N LEU A 103 14.65 -14.28 14.89
CA LEU A 103 15.60 -13.74 15.87
C LEU A 103 14.94 -13.46 17.22
N ALA A 104 13.77 -12.84 17.21
CA ALA A 104 13.04 -12.53 18.43
C ALA A 104 12.63 -13.83 19.17
N THR A 105 12.26 -14.88 18.45
CA THR A 105 11.92 -16.19 19.02
C THR A 105 13.13 -16.86 19.65
N THR A 106 14.33 -16.73 19.08
CA THR A 106 15.54 -17.30 19.68
C THR A 106 15.92 -16.58 20.97
N VAL A 107 15.84 -15.25 21.00
CA VAL A 107 16.06 -14.47 22.24
C VAL A 107 15.02 -14.84 23.34
N LEU A 108 13.80 -15.22 22.94
CA LEU A 108 12.80 -15.68 23.90
C LEU A 108 13.12 -17.05 24.53
N GLN A 109 13.87 -17.91 23.84
CA GLN A 109 14.15 -19.28 24.25
C GLN A 109 15.52 -19.45 24.92
N ASP A 110 16.47 -18.60 24.57
CA ASP A 110 17.87 -18.73 24.95
C ASP A 110 18.28 -17.54 25.83
N GLU A 111 18.72 -17.81 27.06
CA GLU A 111 19.24 -16.77 27.95
C GLU A 111 20.75 -16.53 27.75
N ASP A 112 21.45 -17.43 27.02
CA ASP A 112 22.91 -17.43 26.93
C ASP A 112 23.46 -16.67 25.70
N ASP A 113 22.60 -15.91 24.98
CA ASP A 113 22.97 -15.05 23.84
C ASP A 113 23.91 -15.74 22.81
N ASP A 114 23.68 -17.02 22.48
CA ASP A 114 24.48 -17.71 21.44
C ASP A 114 24.21 -17.07 20.06
N GLU A 115 25.20 -16.34 19.54
CA GLU A 115 25.12 -15.69 18.23
C GLU A 115 24.68 -16.66 17.12
N LYS A 116 25.07 -17.94 17.22
CA LYS A 116 24.67 -18.97 16.26
C LYS A 116 23.17 -19.26 16.31
N SER A 117 22.57 -19.26 17.49
CA SER A 117 21.13 -19.46 17.66
C SER A 117 20.36 -18.29 17.03
N LEU A 118 20.80 -17.05 17.26
CA LEU A 118 20.22 -15.84 16.64
C LEU A 118 20.25 -15.88 15.10
N VAL A 119 21.40 -16.22 14.52
CA VAL A 119 21.56 -16.35 13.06
C VAL A 119 20.68 -17.47 12.51
N ALA A 120 20.63 -18.63 13.19
CA ALA A 120 19.75 -19.73 12.81
C ALA A 120 18.27 -19.32 12.84
N GLY A 121 17.84 -18.58 13.87
CA GLY A 121 16.50 -18.02 13.98
C GLY A 121 16.12 -17.18 12.77
N MET A 122 16.98 -16.23 12.37
CA MET A 122 16.76 -15.39 11.17
C MET A 122 16.70 -16.23 9.89
N MET A 123 17.64 -17.16 9.71
CA MET A 123 17.73 -18.01 8.52
C MET A 123 16.52 -18.91 8.34
N LEU A 124 15.89 -19.37 9.43
CA LEU A 124 14.67 -20.17 9.38
C LEU A 124 13.41 -19.30 9.25
N GLY A 125 13.37 -18.17 9.96
CA GLY A 125 12.20 -17.28 9.99
C GLY A 125 11.84 -16.69 8.63
N ALA A 126 12.83 -16.23 7.85
CA ALA A 126 12.60 -15.62 6.54
C ALA A 126 11.94 -16.58 5.52
N PRO A 127 12.47 -17.78 5.26
CA PRO A 127 11.85 -18.75 4.34
C PRO A 127 10.47 -19.21 4.81
N VAL A 128 10.29 -19.47 6.11
CA VAL A 128 8.98 -19.85 6.67
C VAL A 128 7.96 -18.75 6.36
N ALA A 129 8.29 -17.49 6.64
CA ALA A 129 7.39 -16.38 6.40
C ALA A 129 7.14 -16.12 4.91
N LEU A 130 8.12 -16.33 4.03
CA LEU A 130 7.90 -16.28 2.58
C LEU A 130 6.87 -17.31 2.12
N ILE A 131 7.03 -18.56 2.55
CA ILE A 131 6.13 -19.66 2.21
C ILE A 131 4.72 -19.38 2.76
N SER A 132 4.62 -18.95 4.03
CA SER A 132 3.35 -18.58 4.65
C SER A 132 2.68 -17.42 3.91
N ALA A 133 3.41 -16.34 3.60
CA ALA A 133 2.86 -15.21 2.85
C ALA A 133 2.44 -15.62 1.43
N ALA A 134 3.22 -16.46 0.75
CA ALA A 134 2.89 -16.96 -0.57
C ALA A 134 1.64 -17.84 -0.58
N ALA A 135 1.47 -18.69 0.45
CA ALA A 135 0.29 -19.51 0.64
C ALA A 135 -0.95 -18.67 0.99
N LEU A 136 -0.84 -17.73 1.93
CA LEU A 136 -1.94 -16.88 2.40
C LEU A 136 -2.44 -15.89 1.34
N THR A 137 -1.55 -15.45 0.44
CA THR A 137 -1.90 -14.54 -0.66
C THR A 137 -2.26 -15.27 -1.95
N ARG A 138 -2.21 -16.61 -1.98
CA ARG A 138 -2.50 -17.38 -3.20
C ARG A 138 -3.96 -17.21 -3.60
N GLY A 139 -4.19 -16.76 -4.84
CA GLY A 139 -5.52 -16.55 -5.39
C GLY A 139 -6.29 -15.37 -4.79
N ARG A 140 -5.65 -14.53 -3.95
CA ARG A 140 -6.24 -13.32 -3.38
C ARG A 140 -5.59 -12.09 -4.02
N PRO A 141 -6.35 -11.18 -4.63
CA PRO A 141 -5.80 -9.89 -5.04
C PRO A 141 -5.48 -9.09 -3.78
N ILE A 142 -4.21 -8.72 -3.61
CA ILE A 142 -3.77 -7.82 -2.55
C ILE A 142 -3.36 -6.51 -3.21
N THR A 143 -4.07 -5.44 -2.91
CA THR A 143 -3.73 -4.11 -3.43
C THR A 143 -2.49 -3.55 -2.72
N ARG A 144 -1.78 -2.59 -3.32
CA ARG A 144 -0.69 -1.87 -2.63
C ARG A 144 -1.15 -1.18 -1.34
N GLY A 145 -2.36 -0.60 -1.34
CA GLY A 145 -2.93 -0.01 -0.13
C GLY A 145 -3.06 -1.02 1.00
N GLN A 146 -3.58 -2.22 0.71
CA GLN A 146 -3.67 -3.31 1.67
C GLN A 146 -2.30 -3.78 2.15
N ALA A 147 -1.35 -3.99 1.24
CA ALA A 147 0.01 -4.40 1.57
C ALA A 147 0.71 -3.37 2.49
N SER A 148 0.54 -2.08 2.17
CA SER A 148 1.08 -0.99 2.98
C SER A 148 0.46 -0.95 4.38
N LEU A 149 -0.85 -1.13 4.52
CA LEU A 149 -1.50 -1.24 5.84
C LEU A 149 -1.02 -2.46 6.63
N ILE A 150 -0.79 -3.61 5.98
CA ILE A 150 -0.26 -4.81 6.64
C ILE A 150 1.13 -4.53 7.23
N ARG A 151 2.02 -3.87 6.47
CA ARG A 151 3.33 -3.45 6.97
C ARG A 151 3.21 -2.50 8.15
N LEU A 152 2.37 -1.47 8.01
CA LEU A 152 2.09 -0.53 9.09
C LEU A 152 1.60 -1.27 10.33
N GLY A 153 0.65 -2.21 10.19
CA GLY A 153 0.15 -3.03 11.27
C GLY A 153 1.24 -3.79 11.99
N GLY A 154 2.18 -4.39 11.24
CA GLY A 154 3.34 -5.05 11.84
C GLY A 154 4.25 -4.10 12.61
N TYR A 155 4.76 -3.04 11.96
CA TYR A 155 5.66 -2.09 12.61
C TYR A 155 5.02 -1.38 13.80
N PHE A 156 3.81 -0.86 13.61
CA PHE A 156 3.10 -0.13 14.65
C PHE A 156 2.64 -1.05 15.78
N GLY A 157 2.20 -2.27 15.46
CA GLY A 157 1.87 -3.28 16.46
C GLY A 157 3.08 -3.69 17.30
N THR A 158 4.25 -3.89 16.68
CA THR A 158 5.50 -4.18 17.37
C THR A 158 5.88 -3.04 18.31
N TRP A 159 5.83 -1.79 17.82
CA TRP A 159 6.05 -0.59 18.62
C TRP A 159 5.11 -0.50 19.83
N GLN A 160 3.80 -0.72 19.62
CA GLN A 160 2.81 -0.70 20.70
C GLN A 160 3.04 -1.81 21.73
N GLY A 161 3.42 -3.01 21.29
CA GLY A 161 3.74 -4.12 22.19
C GLY A 161 4.91 -3.83 23.11
N VAL A 162 6.00 -3.27 22.56
CA VAL A 162 7.17 -2.81 23.35
C VAL A 162 6.75 -1.71 24.31
N GLY A 163 6.10 -0.67 23.80
CA GLY A 163 5.71 0.50 24.58
C GLY A 163 4.80 0.15 25.76
N LEU A 164 3.75 -0.64 25.54
CA LEU A 164 2.84 -1.08 26.60
C LEU A 164 3.52 -1.95 27.66
N THR A 165 4.62 -2.61 27.32
CA THR A 165 5.37 -3.43 28.27
C THR A 165 6.30 -2.61 29.15
N LEU A 166 6.87 -1.55 28.58
CA LEU A 166 7.71 -0.59 29.30
C LEU A 166 6.90 0.25 30.28
N LEU A 167 5.66 0.62 29.92
CA LEU A 167 4.76 1.37 30.79
C LEU A 167 4.53 0.67 32.15
N GLY A 168 4.86 1.36 33.25
CA GLY A 168 4.55 0.93 34.61
C GLY A 168 5.39 -0.23 35.14
N ARG A 169 6.36 -0.73 34.36
CA ARG A 169 7.25 -1.84 34.77
C ARG A 169 8.69 -1.41 35.03
N GLY A 170 9.03 -0.14 34.80
CA GLY A 170 10.36 0.43 35.00
C GLY A 170 11.40 -0.11 34.02
N ASN A 171 11.79 -1.38 34.19
CA ASN A 171 12.73 -2.07 33.30
C ASN A 171 12.32 -3.55 33.13
N PRO A 172 11.39 -3.87 32.21
CA PRO A 172 11.01 -5.25 31.95
C PRO A 172 12.22 -6.05 31.45
N ARG A 173 12.24 -7.36 31.73
CA ARG A 173 13.24 -8.25 31.13
C ARG A 173 13.17 -8.14 29.61
N THR A 174 14.33 -8.19 28.95
CA THR A 174 14.45 -8.11 27.48
C THR A 174 13.49 -9.08 26.79
N ASN A 175 13.39 -10.31 27.28
CA ASN A 175 12.51 -11.34 26.72
C ASN A 175 11.03 -10.96 26.84
N THR A 176 10.62 -10.28 27.91
CA THR A 176 9.25 -9.78 28.06
C THR A 176 8.96 -8.69 27.03
N ALA A 177 9.87 -7.74 26.83
CA ALA A 177 9.71 -6.68 25.83
C ALA A 177 9.66 -7.25 24.40
N ILE A 178 10.55 -8.19 24.07
CA ILE A 178 10.58 -8.86 22.76
C ILE A 178 9.32 -9.70 22.52
N GLY A 179 8.86 -10.45 23.52
CA GLY A 179 7.64 -11.24 23.43
C GLY A 179 6.40 -10.37 23.18
N ALA A 180 6.32 -9.23 23.87
CA ALA A 180 5.26 -8.27 23.63
C ALA A 180 5.37 -7.59 22.26
N ALA A 181 6.59 -7.30 21.79
CA ALA A 181 6.85 -6.79 20.44
C ALA A 181 6.33 -7.75 19.37
N LEU A 182 6.60 -9.06 19.53
CA LEU A 182 6.12 -10.11 18.63
C LEU A 182 4.60 -10.21 18.64
N ALA A 183 4.01 -10.31 19.84
CA ALA A 183 2.57 -10.40 20.00
C ALA A 183 1.88 -9.18 19.38
N GLY A 184 2.36 -7.97 19.70
CA GLY A 184 1.83 -6.72 19.18
C GLY A 184 1.89 -6.64 17.66
N GLY A 185 3.02 -6.98 17.04
CA GLY A 185 3.15 -6.91 15.58
C GLY A 185 2.34 -7.98 14.85
N VAL A 186 2.22 -9.20 15.37
CA VAL A 186 1.32 -10.23 14.81
C VAL A 186 -0.14 -9.80 14.92
N THR A 187 -0.56 -9.29 16.09
CA THR A 187 -1.91 -8.74 16.28
C THR A 187 -2.16 -7.58 15.31
N GLY A 188 -1.20 -6.66 15.16
CA GLY A 188 -1.30 -5.54 14.24
C GLY A 188 -1.41 -5.95 12.77
N ILE A 189 -0.62 -6.93 12.32
CA ILE A 189 -0.74 -7.55 10.99
C ILE A 189 -2.14 -8.13 10.79
N GLY A 190 -2.66 -8.86 11.77
CA GLY A 190 -4.00 -9.46 11.72
C GLY A 190 -5.10 -8.42 11.59
N ILE A 191 -5.10 -7.39 12.44
CA ILE A 191 -6.06 -6.28 12.41
C ILE A 191 -5.98 -5.54 11.06
N ALA A 192 -4.78 -5.17 10.61
CA ALA A 192 -4.60 -4.46 9.35
C ALA A 192 -5.02 -5.30 8.13
N SER A 193 -4.79 -6.61 8.15
CA SER A 193 -5.24 -7.53 7.10
C SER A 193 -6.76 -7.57 7.00
N LEU A 194 -7.44 -7.68 8.15
CA LEU A 194 -8.91 -7.71 8.20
C LEU A 194 -9.52 -6.36 7.80
N ALA A 195 -8.99 -5.26 8.33
CA ALA A 195 -9.43 -3.91 8.00
C ALA A 195 -9.20 -3.59 6.51
N GLY A 196 -8.03 -3.95 5.98
CA GLY A 196 -7.68 -3.77 4.56
C GLY A 196 -8.59 -4.58 3.63
N ALA A 197 -8.96 -5.80 4.02
CA ALA A 197 -9.92 -6.61 3.26
C ALA A 197 -11.32 -6.00 3.25
N ALA A 198 -11.77 -5.43 4.38
CA ALA A 198 -13.10 -4.83 4.50
C ALA A 198 -13.22 -3.46 3.82
N ALA A 199 -12.18 -2.63 3.90
CA ALA A 199 -12.21 -1.24 3.41
C ALA A 199 -11.71 -1.09 1.96
N ASN A 200 -10.89 -2.02 1.47
CA ASN A 200 -10.19 -1.94 0.18
C ASN A 200 -9.48 -0.58 -0.03
N PRO A 201 -8.55 -0.20 0.86
CA PRO A 201 -7.91 1.11 0.86
C PRO A 201 -7.10 1.35 -0.42
N THR A 202 -7.09 2.61 -0.87
CA THR A 202 -6.15 3.08 -1.88
C THR A 202 -4.74 3.20 -1.29
N THR A 203 -3.72 3.39 -2.13
CA THR A 203 -2.35 3.72 -1.68
C THR A 203 -2.32 5.05 -0.93
N GLY A 204 -3.10 6.02 -1.39
CA GLY A 204 -3.33 7.30 -0.75
C GLY A 204 -3.90 7.16 0.67
N ASP A 205 -4.91 6.33 0.84
CA ASP A 205 -5.49 6.05 2.16
C ASP A 205 -4.45 5.44 3.09
N ALA A 206 -3.73 4.42 2.62
CA ALA A 206 -2.70 3.77 3.43
C ALA A 206 -1.56 4.72 3.83
N ALA A 207 -1.15 5.62 2.92
CA ALA A 207 -0.16 6.65 3.21
C ALA A 207 -0.65 7.63 4.28
N LEU A 208 -1.89 8.11 4.17
CA LEU A 208 -2.49 8.99 5.19
C LEU A 208 -2.58 8.31 6.56
N VAL A 209 -3.00 7.04 6.61
CA VAL A 209 -3.06 6.28 7.88
C VAL A 209 -1.66 6.11 8.49
N ASN A 210 -0.66 5.77 7.67
CA ASN A 210 0.74 5.66 8.10
C ASN A 210 1.27 6.98 8.67
N TYR A 211 1.07 8.08 7.94
CA TYR A 211 1.49 9.40 8.42
C TYR A 211 0.68 9.90 9.61
N GLY A 212 -0.59 9.51 9.74
CA GLY A 212 -1.38 9.74 10.94
C GLY A 212 -0.75 9.09 12.17
N ALA A 213 -0.34 7.82 12.06
CA ALA A 213 0.36 7.11 13.12
C ALA A 213 1.70 7.78 13.47
N LEU A 214 2.52 8.10 12.45
CA LEU A 214 3.84 8.71 12.61
C LEU A 214 3.76 10.09 13.28
N TRP A 215 2.97 11.01 12.69
CA TRP A 215 2.85 12.38 13.20
C TRP A 215 2.06 12.44 14.50
N GLY A 216 1.08 11.55 14.72
CA GLY A 216 0.41 11.42 16.01
C GLY A 216 1.38 11.03 17.14
N THR A 217 2.29 10.10 16.85
CA THR A 217 3.37 9.69 17.77
C THR A 217 4.32 10.85 18.04
N TRP A 218 4.87 11.45 16.98
CA TRP A 218 5.83 12.55 17.08
C TRP A 218 5.27 13.79 17.79
N LEU A 219 4.07 14.24 17.42
CA LEU A 219 3.48 15.45 18.00
C LEU A 219 3.11 15.25 19.47
N SER A 220 2.69 14.05 19.86
CA SER A 220 2.36 13.77 21.27
C SER A 220 3.62 13.67 22.12
N PHE A 221 4.66 13.01 21.62
CA PHE A 221 5.99 13.06 22.24
C PHE A 221 6.46 14.52 22.40
N ALA A 222 6.46 15.28 21.32
CA ALA A 222 6.96 16.66 21.37
C ALA A 222 6.10 17.55 22.28
N ALA A 223 4.78 17.36 22.32
CA ALA A 223 3.91 18.07 23.25
C ALA A 223 4.28 17.80 24.72
N THR A 224 4.59 16.55 25.10
CA THR A 224 5.05 16.25 26.46
C THR A 224 6.37 16.93 26.80
N GLN A 225 7.28 17.04 25.84
CA GLN A 225 8.55 17.75 26.04
C GLN A 225 8.36 19.26 26.14
N VAL A 226 7.43 19.84 25.37
CA VAL A 226 7.14 21.28 25.41
C VAL A 226 6.51 21.72 26.73
N ILE A 227 5.69 20.86 27.34
CA ILE A 227 5.06 21.17 28.63
C ILE A 227 5.89 20.72 29.85
N GLY A 228 7.11 20.23 29.63
CA GLY A 228 8.03 19.83 30.70
C GLY A 228 7.56 18.60 31.49
N VAL A 229 6.99 17.59 30.82
CA VAL A 229 6.74 16.29 31.46
C VAL A 229 8.07 15.57 31.64
N ASP A 230 8.48 15.36 32.90
CA ASP A 230 9.71 14.63 33.22
C ASP A 230 9.49 13.13 33.44
N ASP A 231 8.24 12.72 33.67
CA ASP A 231 7.91 11.31 33.89
C ASP A 231 7.96 10.51 32.59
N SER A 232 8.95 9.62 32.49
CA SER A 232 9.17 8.77 31.31
C SER A 232 7.95 7.92 30.94
N ASP A 233 7.22 7.42 31.93
CA ASP A 233 6.01 6.62 31.71
C ASP A 233 4.88 7.49 31.12
N ALA A 234 4.67 8.70 31.63
CA ALA A 234 3.74 9.65 31.05
C ALA A 234 4.13 10.07 29.63
N ILE A 235 5.42 10.31 29.35
CA ILE A 235 5.91 10.62 28.00
C ILE A 235 5.60 9.47 27.05
N LEU A 236 6.01 8.24 27.41
CA LEU A 236 5.81 7.05 26.59
C LEU A 236 4.31 6.78 26.38
N GLY A 237 3.51 6.85 27.44
CA GLY A 237 2.08 6.57 27.39
C GLY A 237 1.35 7.55 26.48
N THR A 238 1.66 8.84 26.61
CA THR A 238 1.11 9.90 25.75
C THR A 238 1.57 9.73 24.30
N THR A 239 2.81 9.31 24.08
CA THR A 239 3.37 9.04 22.74
C THR A 239 2.67 7.87 22.05
N LEU A 240 2.45 6.76 22.76
CA LEU A 240 1.71 5.59 22.27
C LEU A 240 0.25 5.92 21.96
N ALA A 241 -0.42 6.62 22.89
CA ALA A 241 -1.80 7.06 22.73
C ALA A 241 -1.93 8.03 21.54
N GLY A 242 -1.00 8.97 21.41
CA GLY A 242 -0.89 9.90 20.30
C GLY A 242 -0.80 9.22 18.94
N GLY A 243 0.08 8.23 18.80
CA GLY A 243 0.19 7.43 17.60
C GLY A 243 -1.11 6.70 17.26
N ALA A 244 -1.76 6.08 18.26
CA ALA A 244 -3.01 5.36 18.06
C ALA A 244 -4.17 6.28 17.65
N LEU A 245 -4.27 7.45 18.29
CA LEU A 245 -5.26 8.47 17.95
C LEU A 245 -5.02 9.05 16.55
N GLY A 246 -3.76 9.30 16.18
CA GLY A 246 -3.40 9.77 14.84
C GLY A 246 -3.72 8.75 13.74
N LEU A 247 -3.39 7.48 13.98
CA LEU A 247 -3.73 6.36 13.10
C LEU A 247 -5.25 6.25 12.94
N ALA A 248 -6.00 6.18 14.04
CA ALA A 248 -7.45 6.05 14.01
C ALA A 248 -8.12 7.23 13.31
N SER A 249 -7.68 8.46 13.63
CA SER A 249 -8.21 9.68 13.01
C SER A 249 -8.04 9.66 11.49
N MET A 250 -6.85 9.27 11.00
CA MET A 250 -6.62 9.18 9.56
C MET A 250 -7.31 7.98 8.92
N ALA A 251 -7.51 6.86 9.63
CA ALA A 251 -8.31 5.74 9.12
C ALA A 251 -9.77 6.15 8.84
N PHE A 252 -10.35 7.03 9.66
CA PHE A 252 -11.69 7.58 9.44
C PHE A 252 -11.73 8.73 8.43
N ALA A 253 -10.67 9.54 8.35
CA ALA A 253 -10.63 10.71 7.49
C ALA A 253 -10.21 10.39 6.05
N ALA A 254 -9.27 9.45 5.86
CA ALA A 254 -8.59 9.22 4.59
C ALA A 254 -9.55 8.96 3.41
N PRO A 255 -10.58 8.09 3.52
CA PRO A 255 -11.51 7.86 2.42
C PRO A 255 -12.31 9.10 2.00
N ARG A 256 -12.44 10.09 2.90
CA ARG A 256 -13.13 11.37 2.62
C ARG A 256 -12.20 12.42 2.03
N LEU A 257 -10.89 12.27 2.24
CA LEU A 257 -9.90 13.22 1.75
C LEU A 257 -9.50 12.94 0.29
N ASP A 258 -9.68 11.70 -0.20
CA ASP A 258 -9.34 11.26 -1.56
C ASP A 258 -7.96 11.79 -2.00
N MET A 259 -6.98 11.61 -1.11
CA MET A 259 -5.65 12.18 -1.30
C MET A 259 -4.76 11.17 -2.03
N PRO A 260 -4.16 11.52 -3.19
CA PRO A 260 -3.23 10.64 -3.85
C PRO A 260 -1.96 10.44 -2.99
N GLU A 261 -1.37 9.25 -3.03
CA GLU A 261 -0.18 8.87 -2.25
C GLU A 261 0.94 9.91 -2.36
N GLY A 262 1.27 10.33 -3.60
CA GLY A 262 2.35 11.31 -3.81
C GLY A 262 2.09 12.65 -3.12
N ARG A 263 0.84 13.08 -2.98
CA ARG A 263 0.51 14.31 -2.23
C ARG A 263 0.70 14.10 -0.73
N ALA A 264 0.26 12.97 -0.19
CA ALA A 264 0.47 12.63 1.22
C ALA A 264 1.98 12.59 1.56
N ASN A 265 2.78 11.97 0.68
CA ASN A 265 4.24 11.89 0.83
C ASN A 265 4.88 13.29 0.83
N LEU A 266 4.49 14.17 -0.11
CA LEU A 266 5.01 15.54 -0.16
C LEU A 266 4.65 16.36 1.07
N ILE A 267 3.45 16.17 1.64
CA ILE A 267 3.05 16.84 2.89
C ILE A 267 3.96 16.38 4.04
N SER A 268 4.16 15.07 4.16
CA SER A 268 5.02 14.50 5.21
C SER A 268 6.48 14.94 5.07
N LEU A 269 7.02 14.95 3.83
CA LEU A 269 8.34 15.49 3.53
C LEU A 269 8.45 16.98 3.88
N GLY A 270 7.40 17.76 3.64
CA GLY A 270 7.32 19.15 4.09
C GLY A 270 7.50 19.26 5.60
N GLY A 271 6.86 18.37 6.36
CA GLY A 271 7.04 18.30 7.81
C GLY A 271 8.47 17.96 8.22
N ILE A 272 9.08 16.95 7.60
CA ILE A 272 10.48 16.58 7.88
C ILE A 272 11.42 17.75 7.57
N ALA A 273 11.26 18.39 6.40
CA ALA A 273 12.07 19.55 6.01
C ALA A 273 11.90 20.71 7.00
N GLY A 274 10.67 20.97 7.45
CA GLY A 274 10.37 21.98 8.45
C GLY A 274 11.04 21.71 9.81
N THR A 275 10.98 20.46 10.29
CA THR A 275 11.69 20.00 11.50
C THR A 275 13.20 20.19 11.36
N VAL A 276 13.80 19.75 10.24
CA VAL A 276 15.25 19.88 10.00
C VAL A 276 15.69 21.35 9.96
N MET A 277 14.95 22.21 9.26
CA MET A 277 15.27 23.63 9.19
C MET A 277 15.16 24.30 10.57
N ALA A 278 14.11 23.99 11.35
CA ALA A 278 13.96 24.53 12.70
C ALA A 278 15.08 24.04 13.65
N SER A 279 15.47 22.77 13.57
CA SER A 279 16.62 22.23 14.30
C SER A 279 17.93 22.95 13.91
N GLY A 280 18.15 23.18 12.61
CA GLY A 280 19.32 23.93 12.14
C GLY A 280 19.35 25.37 12.67
N LEU A 281 18.20 26.04 12.69
CA LEU A 281 18.09 27.38 13.26
C LEU A 281 18.39 27.40 14.77
N LEU A 282 17.91 26.41 15.52
CA LEU A 282 18.22 26.27 16.95
C LEU A 282 19.70 26.08 17.21
N LEU A 283 20.42 25.34 16.37
CA LEU A 283 21.88 25.19 16.49
C LEU A 283 22.62 26.50 16.26
N LEU A 284 22.09 27.40 15.42
CA LEU A 284 22.70 28.70 15.12
C LEU A 284 22.41 29.77 16.19
N VAL A 285 21.17 29.80 16.70
CA VAL A 285 20.72 30.81 17.66
C VAL A 285 20.97 30.38 19.11
N GLY A 286 21.08 29.07 19.35
CA GLY A 286 21.05 28.47 20.68
C GLY A 286 19.62 28.33 21.19
N ALA A 287 19.34 27.19 21.84
CA ALA A 287 18.09 27.01 22.55
C ALA A 287 18.20 27.59 23.97
N GLY A 288 17.26 28.45 24.36
CA GLY A 288 17.20 28.98 25.73
C GLY A 288 16.80 27.94 26.78
N SER A 289 16.08 26.90 26.37
CA SER A 289 15.71 25.74 27.20
C SER A 289 15.37 24.53 26.30
N GLN A 290 15.28 23.33 26.88
CA GLN A 290 14.88 22.11 26.15
C GLN A 290 13.44 22.22 25.63
N GLU A 291 12.53 22.76 26.43
CA GLU A 291 11.11 22.96 26.08
C GLU A 291 11.00 23.94 24.90
N GLY A 292 11.75 25.04 24.94
CA GLY A 292 11.81 26.02 23.85
C GLY A 292 12.41 25.43 22.57
N ALA A 293 13.42 24.56 22.70
CA ALA A 293 13.97 23.81 21.57
C ALA A 293 12.90 22.92 20.93
N MET A 294 12.24 22.09 21.74
CA MET A 294 11.22 21.16 21.26
C MET A 294 10.01 21.87 20.67
N ALA A 295 9.60 23.01 21.25
CA ALA A 295 8.52 23.84 20.71
C ALA A 295 8.88 24.38 19.32
N THR A 296 10.11 24.86 19.16
CA THR A 296 10.60 25.40 17.89
C THR A 296 10.68 24.33 16.81
N VAL A 297 11.24 23.15 17.12
CA VAL A 297 11.30 22.01 16.19
C VAL A 297 9.90 21.57 15.77
N THR A 298 8.98 21.46 16.73
CA THR A 298 7.58 21.05 16.48
C THR A 298 6.86 22.06 15.59
N ALA A 299 6.99 23.36 15.89
CA ALA A 299 6.42 24.43 15.09
C ALA A 299 6.98 24.41 13.66
N GLY A 300 8.29 24.16 13.50
CA GLY A 300 8.93 23.96 12.20
C GLY A 300 8.28 22.84 11.40
N GLY A 301 8.12 21.66 12.01
CA GLY A 301 7.46 20.51 11.36
C GLY A 301 6.02 20.80 10.95
N ILE A 302 5.22 21.43 11.83
CA ILE A 302 3.83 21.81 11.52
C ILE A 302 3.78 22.83 10.37
N ALA A 303 4.63 23.87 10.42
CA ALA A 303 4.70 24.87 9.37
C ALA A 303 5.10 24.25 8.02
N GLY A 304 6.09 23.36 8.02
CA GLY A 304 6.53 22.62 6.83
C GLY A 304 5.41 21.79 6.20
N MET A 305 4.66 21.03 7.01
CA MET A 305 3.47 20.31 6.54
C MET A 305 2.41 21.25 5.96
N TYR A 306 2.13 22.36 6.65
CA TYR A 306 1.16 23.36 6.20
C TYR A 306 1.51 23.94 4.83
N PHE A 307 2.77 24.36 4.64
CA PHE A 307 3.22 24.91 3.36
C PHE A 307 3.20 23.85 2.25
N ALA A 308 3.65 22.63 2.53
CA ALA A 308 3.57 21.53 1.55
C ALA A 308 2.12 21.17 1.19
N ALA A 309 1.20 21.14 2.16
CA ALA A 309 -0.22 20.87 1.93
C ALA A 309 -0.89 21.94 1.07
N ARG A 310 -0.49 23.21 1.24
CA ARG A 310 -0.96 24.34 0.43
C ARG A 310 -0.35 24.32 -0.97
N GLY A 311 0.96 24.09 -1.08
CA GLY A 311 1.68 24.07 -2.36
C GLY A 311 1.33 22.89 -3.25
N THR A 312 0.88 21.77 -2.68
CA THR A 312 0.47 20.57 -3.42
C THR A 312 -1.04 20.48 -3.68
N ARG A 313 -1.79 21.57 -3.47
CA ARG A 313 -3.21 21.62 -3.86
C ARG A 313 -3.32 21.38 -5.37
N GLY A 314 -4.06 20.34 -5.76
CA GLY A 314 -4.19 19.93 -7.16
C GLY A 314 -3.16 18.92 -7.64
N TYR A 315 -2.17 18.55 -6.82
CA TYR A 315 -1.26 17.44 -7.15
C TYR A 315 -2.06 16.16 -7.36
N GLY A 316 -1.87 15.49 -8.50
CA GLY A 316 -2.60 14.28 -8.88
C GLY A 316 -4.05 14.53 -9.34
N ALA A 317 -4.46 15.78 -9.60
CA ALA A 317 -5.73 16.07 -10.26
C ALA A 317 -5.64 15.65 -11.74
N GLY A 318 -5.98 14.40 -12.04
CA GLY A 318 -5.96 13.83 -13.39
C GLY A 318 -5.50 12.38 -13.47
N THR A 319 -4.96 11.81 -12.38
CA THR A 319 -4.59 10.40 -12.36
C THR A 319 -5.84 9.51 -12.37
N PRO A 320 -5.89 8.45 -13.20
CA PRO A 320 -7.07 7.57 -13.36
C PRO A 320 -7.57 6.90 -12.07
N GLU A 321 -6.78 6.90 -11.01
CA GLU A 321 -7.13 6.34 -9.70
C GLU A 321 -8.46 6.86 -9.14
N ARG A 322 -8.83 8.12 -9.45
CA ARG A 322 -10.11 8.72 -9.04
C ARG A 322 -11.34 8.08 -9.67
N ALA A 323 -11.23 7.43 -10.82
CA ALA A 323 -12.39 6.94 -11.57
C ALA A 323 -13.02 5.65 -10.98
N ARG A 324 -12.33 4.95 -10.07
CA ARG A 324 -12.77 3.63 -9.58
C ARG A 324 -13.68 3.66 -8.33
N GLY A 325 -13.85 4.81 -7.66
CA GLY A 325 -14.60 4.90 -6.40
C GLY A 325 -16.07 5.31 -6.50
N GLY A 326 -16.54 5.81 -7.65
CA GLY A 326 -17.85 6.47 -7.77
C GLY A 326 -19.06 5.59 -8.09
N GLY A 327 -18.89 4.26 -8.17
CA GLY A 327 -19.94 3.32 -8.58
C GLY A 327 -20.58 2.55 -7.42
N ARG A 328 -21.03 3.24 -6.37
CA ARG A 328 -21.86 2.64 -5.31
C ARG A 328 -23.23 3.30 -5.26
#